data_AF-A0A369I593-F1
#
_entry.id   AF-A0A369I593-F1
#
_cell.length_a   1.000
_cell.length_b   1.000
_cell.length_c   1.000
_cell.angle_alpha   90.00
_cell.angle_beta   90.00
_cell.angle_gamma   90.00
#
_symmetry.space_group_name_H-M   'P 1'
#
loop_
_entity.id
_entity.type
_entity.pdbx_description
1 polymer ?
#
loop_
_entity_poly.entity_id
_entity_poly.type
_entity_poly.pdbx_seq_one_letter_code
_entity_poly.pdbx_strand_id
1 'polypeptide(L)'
;MKIAYYLNQGRQKNLYCQIIDDTEKVSFSLNQTIVEEEWDSSKERSLHTESYFTMLTNLNKYLLTKYSELKKTENQGVLKKLKTNVKTLIDGAGIESIPTKMGKQCSNQTVIPPVSHFELAFQRYSGLKKGEFRTIEKEEKVYFRTNENSIYTIDTYPGLTKRLTSLIDNRAYEQLHQTTDESIWNTVFEGVKVDKQTLLAKLQQELELFRQHLPHEERSKIDHLAPQKFLDNFNSFKTSYQGIKSCVSSACTFERPLLFPLIVLALMHYFNPAVFYEQYCAIEFSGEEWEGIVTDENEGEQPTLFFVKTVEQY
;
A
#
# COMPACT_ATOMS: atom_id res chain seq x y z
N MET A 1 -22.35 6.88 -1.12
CA MET A 1 -21.81 6.76 -2.49
C MET A 1 -21.32 5.35 -2.79
N LYS A 2 -21.78 4.78 -3.91
CA LYS A 2 -21.29 3.52 -4.50
C LYS A 2 -20.65 3.84 -5.86
N ILE A 3 -19.47 3.27 -6.12
CA ILE A 3 -18.78 3.37 -7.41
C ILE A 3 -18.83 1.98 -8.06
N ALA A 4 -19.14 1.93 -9.34
CA ALA A 4 -19.18 0.70 -10.13
C ALA A 4 -18.53 0.91 -11.50
N TYR A 5 -17.79 -0.08 -11.98
CA TYR A 5 -17.21 -0.07 -13.32
C TYR A 5 -17.87 -1.11 -14.23
N TYR A 6 -18.06 -0.76 -15.49
CA TYR A 6 -18.68 -1.66 -16.47
C TYR A 6 -18.21 -1.37 -17.89
N LEU A 7 -18.36 -2.38 -18.75
CA LEU A 7 -18.14 -2.22 -20.19
C LEU A 7 -19.44 -1.82 -20.89
N ASN A 8 -19.41 -0.71 -21.62
CA ASN A 8 -20.50 -0.28 -22.48
C ASN A 8 -20.30 -0.84 -23.89
N GLN A 9 -21.03 -1.92 -24.19
CA GLN A 9 -20.89 -2.64 -25.45
C GLN A 9 -21.30 -1.78 -26.65
N GLY A 10 -20.55 -1.90 -27.75
CA GLY A 10 -20.75 -1.12 -28.97
C GLY A 10 -20.02 0.24 -29.00
N ARG A 11 -19.13 0.53 -28.05
CA ARG A 11 -18.27 1.72 -28.07
C ARG A 11 -16.79 1.33 -28.11
N GLN A 12 -16.00 2.11 -28.86
CA GLN A 12 -14.56 1.88 -28.96
C GLN A 12 -13.86 2.09 -27.60
N LYS A 13 -14.23 3.15 -26.86
CA LYS A 13 -13.82 3.40 -25.47
C LYS A 13 -14.88 2.85 -24.52
N ASN A 14 -14.85 1.55 -24.28
CA ASN A 14 -15.93 0.81 -23.64
C ASN A 14 -15.89 0.82 -22.10
N LEU A 15 -14.82 1.25 -21.44
CA LEU A 15 -14.79 1.28 -19.97
C LEU A 15 -15.51 2.52 -19.41
N TYR A 16 -16.46 2.30 -18.52
CA TYR A 16 -17.27 3.33 -17.88
C TYR A 16 -17.23 3.25 -16.36
N CYS A 17 -17.30 4.41 -15.73
CA CYS A 17 -17.51 4.55 -14.29
C CYS A 17 -18.94 5.05 -14.03
N GLN A 18 -19.59 4.43 -13.06
CA GLN A 18 -20.89 4.80 -12.55
C GLN A 18 -20.78 5.13 -11.06
N ILE A 19 -21.33 6.27 -10.69
CA ILE A 19 -21.37 6.72 -9.31
C ILE A 19 -22.83 6.92 -8.93
N ILE A 20 -23.22 6.31 -7.81
CA ILE A 20 -24.58 6.33 -7.29
C ILE A 20 -24.53 6.86 -5.86
N ASP A 21 -25.35 7.85 -5.57
CA ASP A 21 -25.56 8.36 -4.22
C ASP A 21 -27.03 8.68 -4.00
N ASP A 22 -27.67 7.94 -3.10
CA ASP A 22 -29.12 7.95 -2.87
C ASP A 22 -29.93 7.85 -4.18
N THR A 23 -30.51 8.96 -4.64
CA THR A 23 -31.31 9.05 -5.86
C THR A 23 -30.53 9.61 -7.06
N GLU A 24 -29.36 10.20 -6.83
CA GLU A 24 -28.54 10.80 -7.89
C GLU A 24 -27.59 9.76 -8.49
N LYS A 25 -27.54 9.72 -9.82
CA LYS A 25 -26.72 8.79 -10.59
C LYS A 25 -25.99 9.52 -11.70
N VAL A 26 -24.68 9.32 -11.77
CA VAL A 26 -23.85 9.81 -12.88
C VAL A 26 -23.07 8.66 -13.50
N SER A 27 -22.92 8.70 -14.82
CA SER A 27 -22.04 7.79 -15.54
C SER A 27 -21.22 8.54 -16.57
N PHE A 28 -19.98 8.12 -16.75
CA PHE A 28 -19.04 8.71 -17.70
C PHE A 28 -18.04 7.66 -18.20
N SER A 29 -17.60 7.86 -19.45
CA SER A 29 -16.54 7.04 -20.02
C SER A 29 -15.22 7.38 -19.35
N LEU A 30 -14.41 6.35 -19.13
CA LEU A 30 -13.04 6.45 -18.67
C LEU A 30 -12.03 6.60 -19.82
N ASN A 31 -12.53 6.75 -21.05
CA ASN A 31 -11.75 6.94 -22.27
C ASN A 31 -10.79 5.77 -22.59
N GLN A 32 -11.06 4.59 -22.05
CA GLN A 32 -10.24 3.38 -22.20
C GLN A 32 -10.99 2.27 -22.93
N THR A 33 -10.24 1.44 -23.64
CA THR A 33 -10.72 0.22 -24.30
C THR A 33 -10.24 -1.00 -23.50
N ILE A 34 -11.16 -1.88 -23.12
CA ILE A 34 -10.88 -3.16 -22.48
C ILE A 34 -11.43 -4.27 -23.36
N VAL A 35 -10.65 -5.32 -23.56
CA VAL A 35 -11.09 -6.53 -24.27
C VAL A 35 -12.14 -7.25 -23.41
N GLU A 36 -13.30 -7.58 -23.99
CA GLU A 36 -14.45 -8.07 -23.21
C GLU A 36 -14.14 -9.40 -22.49
N GLU A 37 -13.39 -10.27 -23.17
CA GLU A 37 -12.93 -11.55 -22.65
C GLU A 37 -11.98 -11.40 -21.46
N GLU A 38 -11.37 -10.24 -21.28
CA GLU A 38 -10.48 -9.94 -20.16
C GLU A 38 -11.23 -9.33 -18.96
N TRP A 39 -12.48 -8.90 -19.12
CA TRP A 39 -13.23 -8.21 -18.08
C TRP A 39 -14.05 -9.16 -17.19
N ASP A 40 -13.71 -9.22 -15.91
CA ASP A 40 -14.51 -9.90 -14.90
C ASP A 40 -15.58 -8.93 -14.38
N SER A 41 -16.80 -9.04 -14.92
CA SER A 41 -17.93 -8.20 -14.52
C SER A 41 -18.35 -8.40 -13.06
N SER A 42 -18.04 -9.54 -12.45
CA SER A 42 -18.36 -9.80 -11.03
C SER A 42 -17.40 -9.10 -10.09
N LYS A 43 -16.16 -8.85 -10.55
CA LYS A 43 -15.11 -8.17 -9.79
C LYS A 43 -14.78 -6.77 -10.31
N GLU A 44 -15.49 -6.32 -11.34
CA GLU A 44 -15.33 -5.01 -11.98
C GLU A 44 -13.85 -4.72 -12.37
N ARG A 45 -13.14 -5.71 -12.92
CA ARG A 45 -11.70 -5.60 -13.23
C ARG A 45 -11.25 -6.44 -14.42
N SER A 46 -10.14 -6.06 -15.05
CA SER A 46 -9.47 -6.92 -16.04
C SER A 46 -8.65 -8.04 -15.37
N LEU A 47 -8.68 -9.24 -15.94
CA LEU A 47 -8.04 -10.47 -15.43
C LEU A 47 -6.52 -10.55 -15.70
N HIS A 48 -5.99 -9.72 -16.60
CA HIS A 48 -4.65 -9.91 -17.17
C HIS A 48 -3.68 -8.73 -17.05
N THR A 49 -4.10 -7.63 -16.42
CA THR A 49 -3.28 -6.42 -16.39
C THR A 49 -3.34 -5.74 -15.02
N GLU A 50 -2.34 -6.02 -14.18
CA GLU A 50 -2.13 -5.44 -12.84
C GLU A 50 -2.17 -3.90 -12.86
N SER A 51 -1.70 -3.28 -13.95
CA SER A 51 -1.73 -1.83 -14.18
C SER A 51 -3.14 -1.20 -14.08
N TYR A 52 -4.18 -1.88 -14.59
CA TYR A 52 -5.53 -1.33 -14.64
C TYR A 52 -6.23 -1.39 -13.30
N PHE A 53 -6.00 -2.46 -12.53
CA PHE A 53 -6.54 -2.59 -11.19
C PHE A 53 -6.04 -1.45 -10.30
N THR A 54 -4.75 -1.13 -10.37
CA THR A 54 -4.15 0.00 -9.66
C THR A 54 -4.75 1.33 -10.11
N MET A 55 -4.93 1.56 -11.42
CA MET A 55 -5.54 2.79 -11.93
C MET A 55 -6.99 2.99 -11.46
N LEU A 56 -7.80 1.93 -11.46
CA LEU A 56 -9.19 1.99 -10.97
C LEU A 56 -9.25 2.18 -9.46
N THR A 57 -8.33 1.56 -8.72
CA THR A 57 -8.23 1.74 -7.27
C THR A 57 -7.86 3.18 -6.90
N ASN A 58 -6.90 3.77 -7.61
CA ASN A 58 -6.52 5.18 -7.44
C ASN A 58 -7.67 6.13 -7.80
N LEU A 59 -8.39 5.85 -8.88
CA LEU A 59 -9.59 6.61 -9.24
C LEU A 59 -10.69 6.50 -8.18
N ASN A 60 -10.93 5.32 -7.63
CA ASN A 60 -11.88 5.11 -6.53
C ASN A 60 -11.52 5.97 -5.31
N LYS A 61 -10.25 5.97 -4.91
CA LYS A 61 -9.74 6.78 -3.79
C LYS A 61 -9.98 8.27 -4.05
N TYR A 62 -9.60 8.77 -5.22
CA TYR A 62 -9.85 10.16 -5.60
C TYR A 62 -11.33 10.54 -5.56
N LEU A 63 -12.19 9.68 -6.12
CA LEU A 63 -13.63 9.89 -6.14
C LEU A 63 -14.20 9.99 -4.72
N LEU A 64 -13.78 9.10 -3.81
CA LEU A 64 -14.20 9.10 -2.40
C LEU A 64 -13.72 10.34 -1.64
N THR A 65 -12.45 10.72 -1.82
CA THR A 65 -11.86 11.91 -1.19
C THR A 65 -12.56 13.19 -1.67
N LYS A 66 -12.64 13.40 -2.99
CA LYS A 66 -13.27 14.61 -3.55
C LYS A 66 -14.76 14.67 -3.28
N TYR A 67 -15.45 13.54 -3.26
CA TYR A 67 -16.84 13.49 -2.85
C TYR A 67 -17.02 13.96 -1.40
N SER A 68 -16.17 13.50 -0.48
CA SER A 68 -16.19 13.91 0.93
C SER A 68 -15.89 15.41 1.12
N GLU A 69 -14.92 15.95 0.37
CA GLU A 69 -14.62 17.40 0.37
C GLU A 69 -15.79 18.24 -0.15
N LEU A 70 -16.37 17.84 -1.28
CA LEU A 70 -17.49 18.55 -1.90
C LEU A 70 -18.74 18.49 -1.01
N LYS A 71 -19.00 17.36 -0.33
CA LYS A 71 -20.13 17.26 0.61
C LYS A 71 -19.99 18.15 1.85
N LYS A 72 -18.76 18.49 2.26
CA LYS A 72 -18.53 19.43 3.37
C LYS A 72 -18.84 20.88 3.00
N THR A 73 -18.75 21.22 1.73
CA THR A 73 -18.82 22.60 1.22
C THR A 73 -20.07 22.89 0.41
N GLU A 74 -20.74 21.86 -0.13
CA GLU A 74 -21.86 22.01 -1.04
C GLU A 74 -22.99 21.00 -0.75
N ASN A 75 -24.23 21.48 -0.84
CA ASN A 75 -25.42 20.67 -0.52
C ASN A 75 -26.09 20.01 -1.74
N GLN A 76 -25.74 20.37 -2.98
CA GLN A 76 -26.37 19.84 -4.20
C GLN A 76 -25.40 19.76 -5.39
N GLY A 77 -25.62 18.80 -6.30
CA GLY A 77 -24.87 18.68 -7.56
C GLY A 77 -23.45 18.12 -7.43
N VAL A 78 -23.12 17.55 -6.26
CA VAL A 78 -21.81 16.97 -5.93
C VAL A 78 -21.38 15.94 -6.97
N LEU A 79 -22.27 15.02 -7.36
CA LEU A 79 -21.94 13.97 -8.34
C LEU A 79 -21.66 14.53 -9.73
N LYS A 80 -22.39 15.57 -10.16
CA LYS A 80 -22.15 16.22 -11.47
C LYS A 80 -20.79 16.92 -11.49
N LYS A 81 -20.42 17.62 -10.41
CA LYS A 81 -19.08 18.23 -10.28
C LYS A 81 -17.98 17.19 -10.24
N LEU A 82 -18.18 16.11 -9.50
CA LEU A 82 -17.25 14.99 -9.44
C LEU A 82 -17.01 14.38 -10.83
N LYS A 83 -18.08 14.16 -11.60
CA LYS A 83 -18.00 13.74 -13.00
C LYS A 83 -17.23 14.73 -13.87
N THR A 84 -17.48 16.03 -13.72
CA THR A 84 -16.75 17.07 -14.47
C THR A 84 -15.27 17.05 -14.12
N ASN A 85 -14.92 16.97 -12.84
CA ASN A 85 -13.54 16.91 -12.37
C ASN A 85 -12.79 15.70 -12.96
N VAL A 86 -13.41 14.52 -12.92
CA VAL A 86 -12.80 13.32 -13.52
C VAL A 86 -12.68 13.44 -15.02
N LYS A 87 -13.67 13.97 -15.73
CA LYS A 87 -13.57 14.22 -17.17
C LYS A 87 -12.38 15.12 -17.52
N THR A 88 -12.15 16.17 -16.75
CA THR A 88 -10.98 17.04 -16.91
C THR A 88 -9.67 16.30 -16.64
N LEU A 89 -9.66 15.40 -15.63
CA LEU A 89 -8.48 14.59 -15.30
C LEU A 89 -8.12 13.59 -16.41
N ILE A 90 -9.11 12.95 -17.03
CA ILE A 90 -8.88 11.92 -18.07
C ILE A 90 -8.85 12.47 -19.49
N ASP A 91 -8.93 13.79 -19.64
CA ASP A 91 -8.95 14.42 -20.96
C ASP A 91 -7.59 14.24 -21.68
N GLY A 92 -7.67 13.87 -22.96
CA GLY A 92 -6.52 13.53 -23.81
C GLY A 92 -5.99 12.09 -23.69
N ALA A 93 -5.72 11.62 -22.47
CA ALA A 93 -4.95 10.38 -22.22
C ALA A 93 -5.68 9.29 -21.40
N GLY A 94 -6.98 9.45 -21.13
CA GLY A 94 -7.78 8.41 -20.49
C GLY A 94 -7.44 8.19 -19.02
N ILE A 95 -7.71 6.99 -18.49
CA ILE A 95 -7.36 6.68 -17.10
C ILE A 95 -5.85 6.67 -16.87
N GLU A 96 -5.05 6.53 -17.91
CA GLU A 96 -3.60 6.54 -17.82
C GLU A 96 -3.06 7.92 -17.41
N SER A 97 -3.84 9.00 -17.62
CA SER A 97 -3.47 10.34 -17.12
C SER A 97 -3.84 10.57 -15.66
N ILE A 98 -4.55 9.65 -15.02
CA ILE A 98 -4.96 9.77 -13.62
C ILE A 98 -3.74 9.81 -12.69
N PRO A 99 -2.78 8.87 -12.74
CA PRO A 99 -1.56 8.93 -11.93
C PRO A 99 -0.71 10.20 -12.18
N THR A 100 -0.80 10.79 -13.36
CA THR A 100 -0.02 11.99 -13.73
C THR A 100 -0.69 13.28 -13.29
N LYS A 101 -2.04 13.34 -13.25
CA LYS A 101 -2.81 14.55 -12.92
C LYS A 101 -3.39 14.57 -11.50
N MET A 102 -3.56 13.43 -10.82
CA MET A 102 -4.07 13.36 -9.44
C MET A 102 -3.00 13.68 -8.36
N GLY A 103 -2.03 14.50 -8.73
CA GLY A 103 -0.76 14.59 -8.04
C GLY A 103 0.24 13.79 -8.84
N LYS A 104 1.29 14.46 -9.31
CA LYS A 104 2.48 13.80 -9.80
C LYS A 104 2.79 12.65 -8.84
N GLN A 105 2.73 11.42 -9.35
CA GLN A 105 3.64 10.38 -8.90
C GLN A 105 4.99 11.10 -8.79
N CYS A 106 5.54 11.24 -7.59
CA CYS A 106 6.90 11.71 -7.42
C CYS A 106 7.80 10.62 -7.97
N SER A 107 7.83 10.47 -9.29
CA SER A 107 8.68 9.54 -10.03
C SER A 107 10.16 9.84 -9.82
N ASN A 108 10.49 10.91 -9.08
CA ASN A 108 11.85 11.37 -8.83
C ASN A 108 12.20 11.60 -7.33
N GLN A 109 11.31 11.36 -6.36
CA GLN A 109 11.72 11.44 -4.96
C GLN A 109 12.22 10.07 -4.50
N THR A 110 13.40 9.67 -4.96
CA THR A 110 14.13 8.52 -4.42
C THR A 110 14.85 8.85 -3.11
N VAL A 111 14.89 10.12 -2.74
CA VAL A 111 15.69 10.63 -1.63
C VAL A 111 14.77 10.99 -0.47
N ILE A 112 15.12 10.50 0.72
CA ILE A 112 14.45 10.87 1.96
C ILE A 112 14.70 12.36 2.21
N PRO A 113 13.65 13.18 2.42
CA PRO A 113 13.82 14.60 2.71
C PRO A 113 14.70 14.83 3.95
N PRO A 114 15.40 15.98 4.05
CA PRO A 114 16.09 16.34 5.29
C PRO A 114 15.08 16.59 6.41
N VAL A 115 15.51 16.40 7.66
CA VAL A 115 14.71 16.53 8.88
C VAL A 115 14.02 17.89 8.99
N SER A 116 14.66 18.96 8.51
CA SER A 116 14.06 20.29 8.45
C SER A 116 12.72 20.32 7.70
N HIS A 117 12.57 19.51 6.65
CA HIS A 117 11.30 19.45 5.90
C HIS A 117 10.22 18.72 6.69
N PHE A 118 10.58 17.69 7.45
CA PHE A 118 9.66 17.03 8.37
C PHE A 118 9.21 17.98 9.49
N GLU A 119 10.11 18.80 10.04
CA GLU A 119 9.76 19.82 11.03
C GLU A 119 8.74 20.82 10.46
N LEU A 120 8.95 21.30 9.23
CA LEU A 120 8.03 22.21 8.55
C LEU A 120 6.67 21.57 8.29
N ALA A 121 6.64 20.32 7.83
CA ALA A 121 5.40 19.57 7.64
C ALA A 121 4.65 19.42 8.97
N PHE A 122 5.35 19.08 10.05
CA PHE A 122 4.73 18.92 11.37
C PHE A 122 4.21 20.24 11.95
N GLN A 123 4.92 21.35 11.76
CA GLN A 123 4.45 22.68 12.16
C GLN A 123 3.14 23.05 11.44
N ARG A 124 3.04 22.74 10.14
CA ARG A 124 1.82 22.98 9.36
C ARG A 124 0.65 22.13 9.84
N TYR A 125 0.91 20.85 10.13
CA TYR A 125 -0.11 19.94 10.63
C TYR A 125 -0.60 20.31 12.03
N SER A 126 0.32 20.52 12.96
CA SER A 126 0.00 20.72 14.39
C SER A 126 -0.34 22.16 14.75
N GLY A 127 0.04 23.14 13.92
CA GLY A 127 -0.02 24.57 14.26
C GLY A 127 1.03 25.01 15.30
N LEU A 128 1.89 24.10 15.77
CA LEU A 128 2.92 24.38 16.76
C LEU A 128 4.14 25.05 16.12
N LYS A 129 4.85 25.86 16.90
CA LYS A 129 6.10 26.52 16.50
C LYS A 129 7.32 25.74 17.00
N LYS A 130 8.48 26.05 16.40
CA LYS A 130 9.76 25.51 16.85
C LYS A 130 9.99 25.86 18.33
N GLY A 131 10.29 24.85 19.15
CA GLY A 131 10.39 24.98 20.61
C GLY A 131 9.18 24.48 21.38
N GLU A 132 8.04 24.26 20.71
CA GLU A 132 6.83 23.64 21.30
C GLU A 132 6.77 22.13 21.10
N PHE A 133 7.74 21.58 20.39
CA PHE A 133 7.94 20.16 20.17
C PHE A 133 9.44 19.82 20.07
N ARG A 134 9.75 18.54 20.24
CA ARG A 134 11.10 17.98 20.04
C ARG A 134 11.07 16.93 18.93
N THR A 135 12.04 17.02 18.04
CA THR A 135 12.26 16.06 16.96
C THR A 135 13.12 14.90 17.46
N ILE A 136 12.72 13.67 17.17
CA ILE A 136 13.45 12.44 17.49
C ILE A 136 13.57 11.63 16.20
N GLU A 137 14.78 11.40 15.73
CA GLU A 137 15.04 10.55 14.57
C GLU A 137 15.36 9.14 15.03
N LYS A 138 14.60 8.16 14.53
CA LYS A 138 14.85 6.75 14.84
C LYS A 138 14.43 5.89 13.66
N GLU A 139 15.30 4.96 13.25
CA GLU A 139 15.00 3.96 12.22
C GLU A 139 14.44 4.58 10.94
N GLU A 140 14.98 5.71 10.47
CA GLU A 140 14.50 6.43 9.27
C GLU A 140 13.03 6.93 9.37
N LYS A 141 12.47 6.96 10.58
CA LYS A 141 11.23 7.67 10.93
C LYS A 141 11.58 8.93 11.72
N VAL A 142 10.76 9.96 11.55
CA VAL A 142 10.86 11.16 12.37
C VAL A 142 9.67 11.18 13.31
N TYR A 143 9.96 11.29 14.59
CA TYR A 143 8.97 11.41 15.64
C TYR A 143 8.99 12.82 16.20
N PHE A 144 7.81 13.32 16.55
CA PHE A 144 7.65 14.59 17.23
C PHE A 144 6.98 14.39 18.57
N ARG A 145 7.62 14.88 19.62
CA ARG A 145 7.04 14.90 20.97
C ARG A 145 6.66 16.33 21.33
N THR A 146 5.38 16.58 21.57
CA THR A 146 4.89 17.89 22.02
C THR A 146 5.18 18.11 23.50
N ASN A 147 5.08 19.36 23.95
CA ASN A 147 5.19 19.70 25.38
C ASN A 147 4.12 19.01 26.25
N GLU A 148 2.96 18.69 25.67
CA GLU A 148 1.87 17.93 26.30
C GLU A 148 2.10 16.41 26.27
N ASN A 149 3.30 15.98 25.86
CA ASN A 149 3.73 14.59 25.85
C ASN A 149 3.07 13.69 24.79
N SER A 150 2.31 14.27 23.85
CA SER A 150 1.80 13.55 22.68
C SER A 150 2.95 13.23 21.73
N ILE A 151 2.95 12.02 21.16
CA ILE A 151 3.96 11.57 20.20
C ILE A 151 3.29 11.41 18.84
N TYR A 152 3.91 11.98 17.82
CA TYR A 152 3.50 11.85 16.43
C TYR A 152 4.61 11.16 15.66
N THR A 153 4.25 10.30 14.71
CA THR A 153 5.17 9.78 13.71
C THR A 153 4.88 10.48 12.40
N ILE A 154 5.92 10.97 11.73
CA ILE A 154 5.84 11.44 10.36
C ILE A 154 6.73 10.59 9.45
N ASP A 155 6.28 10.39 8.23
CA ASP A 155 6.92 9.50 7.28
C ASP A 155 6.70 9.92 5.83
N THR A 156 7.41 9.26 4.92
CA THR A 156 7.30 9.47 3.48
C THR A 156 7.41 8.15 2.73
N TYR A 157 6.98 8.11 1.46
CA TYR A 157 7.19 6.94 0.59
C TYR A 157 8.66 6.54 0.50
N PRO A 158 9.63 7.45 0.30
CA PRO A 158 11.04 7.08 0.22
C PRO A 158 11.56 6.54 1.56
N GLY A 159 11.09 7.11 2.68
CA GLY A 159 11.41 6.61 4.02
C GLY A 159 10.95 5.17 4.22
N LEU A 160 9.67 4.89 3.94
CA LEU A 160 9.11 3.55 4.06
C LEU A 160 9.73 2.55 3.09
N THR A 161 9.91 2.95 1.83
CA THR A 161 10.58 2.10 0.83
C THR A 161 11.99 1.72 1.28
N LYS A 162 12.78 2.68 1.78
CA LYS A 162 14.14 2.38 2.28
C LYS A 162 14.13 1.43 3.48
N ARG A 163 13.19 1.61 4.41
CA ARG A 163 13.03 0.68 5.55
C ARG A 163 12.64 -0.72 5.09
N LEU A 164 11.63 -0.84 4.24
CA LEU A 164 11.22 -2.13 3.69
C LEU A 164 12.35 -2.80 2.90
N THR A 165 13.10 -2.03 2.10
CA THR A 165 14.29 -2.52 1.39
C THR A 165 15.31 -3.07 2.37
N SER A 166 15.64 -2.31 3.42
CA SER A 166 16.57 -2.75 4.47
C SER A 166 16.09 -4.03 5.18
N LEU A 167 14.79 -4.15 5.49
CA LEU A 167 14.23 -5.34 6.11
C LEU A 167 14.35 -6.59 5.22
N ILE A 168 14.10 -6.43 3.91
CA ILE A 168 14.17 -7.52 2.93
C ILE A 168 15.62 -7.92 2.65
N ASP A 169 16.48 -6.95 2.31
CA ASP A 169 17.88 -7.18 1.94
C ASP A 169 18.68 -7.77 3.09
N ASN A 170 18.44 -7.30 4.32
CA ASN A 170 19.10 -7.82 5.51
C ASN A 170 18.42 -9.07 6.10
N ARG A 171 17.33 -9.55 5.47
CA ARG A 171 16.54 -10.70 5.94
C ARG A 171 16.18 -10.55 7.43
N ALA A 172 15.65 -9.40 7.79
CA ALA A 172 15.32 -9.03 9.17
C ALA A 172 13.98 -9.67 9.59
N TYR A 173 13.95 -11.00 9.74
CA TYR A 173 12.72 -11.79 9.94
C TYR A 173 11.87 -11.29 11.12
N GLU A 174 12.49 -11.07 12.28
CA GLU A 174 11.79 -10.61 13.49
C GLU A 174 11.24 -9.20 13.31
N GLN A 175 12.05 -8.28 12.79
CA GLN A 175 11.64 -6.90 12.57
C GLN A 175 10.53 -6.83 11.52
N LEU A 176 10.57 -7.66 10.48
CA LEU A 176 9.51 -7.73 9.48
C LEU A 176 8.17 -8.15 10.12
N HIS A 177 8.20 -9.12 11.05
CA HIS A 177 7.03 -9.50 11.83
C HIS A 177 6.52 -8.38 12.74
N GLN A 178 7.41 -7.65 13.40
CA GLN A 178 7.05 -6.65 14.42
C GLN A 178 6.68 -5.28 13.84
N THR A 179 7.20 -4.93 12.67
CA THR A 179 7.14 -3.54 12.16
C THR A 179 6.37 -3.38 10.86
N THR A 180 5.89 -4.48 10.26
CA THR A 180 5.05 -4.45 9.04
C THR A 180 3.70 -5.10 9.29
N ASP A 181 2.70 -4.66 8.54
CA ASP A 181 1.34 -5.13 8.64
C ASP A 181 1.10 -6.30 7.66
N GLU A 182 0.67 -7.41 8.22
CA GLU A 182 0.34 -8.63 7.49
C GLU A 182 -0.81 -8.43 6.49
N SER A 183 -1.85 -7.72 6.88
CA SER A 183 -3.02 -7.48 6.04
C SER A 183 -2.65 -6.69 4.78
N ILE A 184 -1.69 -5.77 4.92
CA ILE A 184 -1.11 -5.03 3.80
C ILE A 184 -0.35 -5.99 2.88
N TRP A 185 0.60 -6.77 3.40
CA TRP A 185 1.34 -7.74 2.58
C TRP A 185 0.44 -8.75 1.89
N ASN A 186 -0.61 -9.23 2.57
CA ASN A 186 -1.59 -10.11 1.96
C ASN A 186 -2.30 -9.46 0.77
N THR A 187 -2.62 -8.17 0.90
CA THR A 187 -3.24 -7.38 -0.17
C THR A 187 -2.26 -7.11 -1.31
N VAL A 188 -1.01 -6.76 -1.00
CA VAL A 188 0.06 -6.54 -1.99
C VAL A 188 0.31 -7.79 -2.84
N PHE A 189 0.28 -8.97 -2.22
CA PHE A 189 0.47 -10.21 -2.95
C PHE A 189 -0.83 -10.77 -3.55
N GLU A 190 -1.99 -10.16 -3.31
CA GLU A 190 -3.25 -10.68 -3.83
C GLU A 190 -3.26 -10.69 -5.37
N GLY A 191 -3.53 -11.85 -5.97
CA GLY A 191 -3.66 -11.97 -7.42
C GLY A 191 -2.34 -12.19 -8.17
N VAL A 192 -1.20 -12.10 -7.48
CA VAL A 192 0.10 -12.53 -8.03
C VAL A 192 0.01 -14.00 -8.44
N LYS A 193 0.55 -14.37 -9.60
CA LYS A 193 0.52 -15.74 -10.11
C LYS A 193 1.91 -16.36 -9.99
N VAL A 194 2.07 -17.29 -9.04
CA VAL A 194 3.25 -18.15 -8.92
C VAL A 194 2.78 -19.59 -8.95
N ASP A 195 3.49 -20.41 -9.72
CA ASP A 195 3.30 -21.85 -9.67
C ASP A 195 3.56 -22.39 -8.25
N LYS A 196 2.68 -23.26 -7.77
CA LYS A 196 2.74 -23.80 -6.41
C LYS A 196 4.11 -24.44 -6.12
N GLN A 197 4.64 -25.24 -7.04
CA GLN A 197 5.92 -25.92 -6.82
C GLN A 197 7.07 -24.92 -6.69
N THR A 198 7.05 -23.89 -7.54
CA THR A 198 8.04 -22.82 -7.53
C THR A 198 8.05 -22.04 -6.22
N LEU A 199 6.86 -21.64 -5.72
CA LEU A 199 6.76 -20.95 -4.44
C LEU A 199 7.20 -21.83 -3.29
N LEU A 200 6.79 -23.11 -3.27
CA LEU A 200 7.19 -24.05 -2.24
C LEU A 200 8.71 -24.27 -2.21
N ALA A 201 9.36 -24.30 -3.37
CA ALA A 201 10.81 -24.38 -3.47
C ALA A 201 11.49 -23.12 -2.89
N LYS A 202 10.96 -21.93 -3.19
CA LYS A 202 11.47 -20.67 -2.64
C LYS A 202 11.29 -20.57 -1.13
N LEU A 203 10.14 -21.00 -0.61
CA LEU A 203 9.91 -21.08 0.84
C LEU A 203 10.87 -22.04 1.52
N GLN A 204 11.16 -23.20 0.90
CA GLN A 204 12.16 -24.12 1.43
C GLN A 204 13.56 -23.49 1.45
N GLN A 205 13.95 -22.81 0.37
CA GLN A 205 15.23 -22.11 0.30
C GLN A 205 15.36 -21.04 1.39
N GLU A 206 14.33 -20.21 1.56
CA GLU A 206 14.28 -19.17 2.59
C GLU A 206 14.32 -19.75 4.00
N LEU A 207 13.67 -20.89 4.24
CA LEU A 207 13.75 -21.59 5.51
C LEU A 207 15.17 -22.09 5.83
N GLU A 208 15.89 -22.65 4.85
CA GLU A 208 17.28 -23.06 5.08
C GLU A 208 18.19 -21.86 5.34
N LEU A 209 17.95 -20.74 4.67
CA LEU A 209 18.69 -19.49 4.92
C LEU A 209 18.39 -18.94 6.32
N PHE A 210 17.13 -18.92 6.74
CA PHE A 210 16.73 -18.55 8.10
C PHE A 210 17.48 -19.38 9.15
N ARG A 211 17.52 -20.72 8.99
CA ARG A 211 18.25 -21.63 9.90
C ARG A 211 19.73 -21.30 10.02
N GLN A 212 20.35 -20.87 8.92
CA GLN A 212 21.77 -20.51 8.91
C GLN A 212 22.06 -19.20 9.66
N HIS A 213 21.11 -18.26 9.69
CA HIS A 213 21.26 -16.93 10.30
C HIS A 213 21.00 -16.90 11.81
N LEU A 214 20.46 -17.97 12.39
CA LEU A 214 20.26 -18.06 13.83
C LEU A 214 21.59 -18.17 14.58
N PRO A 215 21.82 -17.37 15.65
CA PRO A 215 22.94 -17.53 16.56
C PRO A 215 23.04 -18.98 17.06
N HIS A 216 24.24 -19.50 17.30
CA HIS A 216 24.42 -20.91 17.68
C HIS A 216 23.62 -21.30 18.95
N GLU A 217 23.41 -20.36 19.87
CA GLU A 217 22.62 -20.53 21.11
C GLU A 217 21.10 -20.46 20.86
N GLU A 218 20.66 -19.77 19.81
CA GLU A 218 19.26 -19.76 19.37
C GLU A 218 18.94 -20.90 18.40
N ARG A 219 19.93 -21.44 17.67
CA ARG A 219 19.79 -22.73 16.97
C ARG A 219 19.34 -23.80 17.95
N SER A 220 19.91 -23.85 19.15
CA SER A 220 19.45 -24.76 20.21
C SER A 220 18.08 -24.41 20.78
N LYS A 221 17.69 -23.12 20.88
CA LYS A 221 16.32 -22.74 21.31
C LYS A 221 15.25 -22.97 20.25
N ILE A 222 15.62 -22.95 18.97
CA ILE A 222 14.76 -23.31 17.84
C ILE A 222 14.75 -24.83 17.64
N ASP A 223 15.81 -25.54 18.07
CA ASP A 223 15.73 -26.98 18.36
C ASP A 223 14.73 -27.30 19.50
N HIS A 224 14.33 -26.30 20.32
CA HIS A 224 13.31 -26.44 21.37
C HIS A 224 11.91 -25.96 20.96
N LEU A 225 11.76 -25.17 19.89
CA LEU A 225 10.48 -25.02 19.18
C LEU A 225 10.27 -26.29 18.35
N ALA A 226 9.96 -27.40 19.03
CA ALA A 226 9.73 -28.75 18.51
C ALA A 226 9.87 -28.80 16.97
N PRO A 227 11.07 -29.00 16.42
CA PRO A 227 11.34 -28.91 14.99
C PRO A 227 10.34 -29.70 14.17
N GLN A 228 9.87 -30.82 14.74
CA GLN A 228 8.78 -31.62 14.22
C GLN A 228 7.46 -30.83 14.10
N LYS A 229 6.98 -30.16 15.15
CA LYS A 229 5.76 -29.33 15.13
C LYS A 229 5.86 -28.20 14.11
N PHE A 230 7.01 -27.55 14.01
CA PHE A 230 7.26 -26.52 12.99
C PHE A 230 7.24 -27.13 11.58
N LEU A 231 7.95 -28.23 11.36
CA LEU A 231 7.93 -28.96 10.08
C LEU A 231 6.52 -29.44 9.76
N ASP A 232 5.76 -29.89 10.75
CA ASP A 232 4.38 -30.35 10.61
C ASP A 232 3.45 -29.17 10.26
N ASN A 233 3.61 -28.01 10.90
CA ASN A 233 2.90 -26.77 10.57
C ASN A 233 3.24 -26.29 9.16
N PHE A 234 4.52 -26.28 8.80
CA PHE A 234 4.98 -25.89 7.48
C PHE A 234 4.48 -26.88 6.43
N ASN A 235 4.55 -28.19 6.68
CA ASN A 235 4.01 -29.22 5.79
C ASN A 235 2.48 -29.14 5.68
N SER A 236 1.79 -28.83 6.77
CA SER A 236 0.34 -28.57 6.80
C SER A 236 0.00 -27.33 5.97
N PHE A 237 0.80 -26.27 6.06
CA PHE A 237 0.72 -25.10 5.20
C PHE A 237 0.94 -25.47 3.73
N LYS A 238 2.02 -26.20 3.38
CA LYS A 238 2.29 -26.65 2.00
C LYS A 238 1.14 -27.47 1.41
N THR A 239 0.54 -28.31 2.23
CA THR A 239 -0.55 -29.21 1.84
C THR A 239 -1.86 -28.44 1.64
N SER A 240 -2.19 -27.53 2.56
CA SER A 240 -3.41 -26.70 2.52
C SER A 240 -3.33 -25.55 1.51
N TYR A 241 -2.13 -25.18 1.05
CA TYR A 241 -1.92 -24.09 0.11
C TYR A 241 -2.58 -24.34 -1.26
N GLN A 242 -3.55 -23.48 -1.61
CA GLN A 242 -4.32 -23.50 -2.87
C GLN A 242 -3.87 -22.41 -3.87
N GLY A 243 -2.74 -21.75 -3.65
CA GLY A 243 -2.29 -20.62 -4.46
C GLY A 243 -2.37 -19.28 -3.72
N ILE A 244 -2.04 -18.20 -4.43
CA ILE A 244 -1.63 -16.93 -3.81
C ILE A 244 -2.73 -16.15 -3.10
N LYS A 245 -4.02 -16.38 -3.39
CA LYS A 245 -5.13 -15.59 -2.82
C LYS A 245 -5.20 -15.53 -1.28
N SER A 246 -4.48 -16.38 -0.55
CA SER A 246 -4.39 -16.30 0.92
C SER A 246 -3.04 -16.77 1.47
N CYS A 247 -1.94 -16.64 0.73
CA CYS A 247 -0.64 -17.18 1.17
C CYS A 247 -0.21 -16.64 2.54
N VAL A 248 -0.30 -15.32 2.70
CA VAL A 248 0.09 -14.61 3.92
C VAL A 248 -0.90 -14.91 5.05
N SER A 249 -2.21 -14.82 4.80
CA SER A 249 -3.24 -15.11 5.83
C SER A 249 -3.20 -16.57 6.30
N SER A 250 -2.96 -17.52 5.39
CA SER A 250 -2.81 -18.94 5.73
C SER A 250 -1.57 -19.16 6.59
N ALA A 251 -0.45 -18.48 6.32
CA ALA A 251 0.75 -18.54 7.14
C ALA A 251 0.51 -18.19 8.61
N CYS A 252 -0.28 -17.13 8.79
CA CYS A 252 -0.57 -16.58 10.11
C CYS A 252 -1.53 -17.43 10.92
N THR A 253 -2.24 -18.36 10.27
CA THR A 253 -3.06 -19.37 10.92
C THR A 253 -2.22 -20.50 11.54
N PHE A 254 -1.04 -20.80 10.97
CA PHE A 254 -0.21 -21.94 11.42
C PHE A 254 0.91 -21.54 12.38
N GLU A 255 1.69 -20.49 12.06
CA GLU A 255 2.83 -20.08 12.91
C GLU A 255 3.29 -18.65 12.55
N ARG A 256 2.43 -17.68 12.86
CA ARG A 256 2.55 -16.27 12.46
C ARG A 256 3.95 -15.66 12.64
N PRO A 257 4.63 -15.74 13.79
CA PRO A 257 5.91 -15.02 13.98
C PRO A 257 7.04 -15.51 13.05
N LEU A 258 6.93 -16.73 12.51
CA LEU A 258 7.96 -17.39 11.73
C LEU A 258 7.58 -17.54 10.25
N LEU A 259 6.36 -17.99 9.95
CA LEU A 259 5.95 -18.25 8.57
C LEU A 259 5.63 -16.98 7.79
N PHE A 260 5.12 -15.93 8.44
CA PHE A 260 4.82 -14.67 7.79
C PHE A 260 6.08 -14.02 7.18
N PRO A 261 7.18 -13.81 7.94
CA PRO A 261 8.38 -13.22 7.36
C PRO A 261 9.01 -14.08 6.26
N LEU A 262 8.98 -15.41 6.41
CA LEU A 262 9.48 -16.33 5.39
C LEU A 262 8.73 -16.19 4.06
N ILE A 263 7.41 -16.02 4.11
CA ILE A 263 6.59 -15.86 2.90
C ILE A 263 6.81 -14.52 2.23
N VAL A 264 6.87 -13.44 3.03
CA VAL A 264 7.17 -12.11 2.51
C VAL A 264 8.54 -12.13 1.81
N LEU A 265 9.59 -12.63 2.47
CA LEU A 265 10.93 -12.72 1.88
C LEU A 265 10.97 -13.62 0.64
N ALA A 266 10.32 -14.78 0.67
CA ALA A 266 10.27 -15.68 -0.48
C ALA A 266 9.62 -15.04 -1.71
N LEU A 267 8.52 -14.31 -1.52
CA LEU A 267 7.83 -13.60 -2.61
C LEU A 267 8.62 -12.38 -3.08
N MET A 268 9.16 -11.58 -2.16
CA MET A 268 9.95 -10.40 -2.48
C MET A 268 11.25 -10.74 -3.22
N HIS A 269 11.90 -11.86 -2.91
CA HIS A 269 13.08 -12.34 -3.65
C HIS A 269 12.74 -13.11 -4.94
N TYR A 270 11.49 -13.52 -5.11
CA TYR A 270 11.05 -14.18 -6.35
C TYR A 270 10.65 -13.17 -7.44
N PHE A 271 10.10 -12.03 -7.04
CA PHE A 271 9.62 -10.97 -7.93
C PHE A 271 10.52 -9.74 -7.91
N ASN A 272 10.19 -8.74 -8.74
CA ASN A 272 10.80 -7.42 -8.64
C ASN A 272 10.23 -6.68 -7.41
N PRO A 273 11.02 -6.46 -6.35
CA PRO A 273 10.52 -5.93 -5.08
C PRO A 273 10.06 -4.47 -5.17
N ALA A 274 10.53 -3.71 -6.16
CA ALA A 274 10.20 -2.29 -6.33
C ALA A 274 8.68 -2.05 -6.46
N VAL A 275 7.98 -2.91 -7.20
CA VAL A 275 6.53 -2.80 -7.41
C VAL A 275 5.77 -3.05 -6.10
N PHE A 276 6.24 -4.00 -5.30
CA PHE A 276 5.59 -4.35 -4.04
C PHE A 276 5.83 -3.30 -2.95
N TYR A 277 6.98 -2.62 -2.93
CA TYR A 277 7.19 -1.49 -2.02
C TYR A 277 6.25 -0.33 -2.31
N GLU A 278 6.02 0.00 -3.58
CA GLU A 278 5.09 1.06 -3.97
C GLU A 278 3.66 0.73 -3.52
N GLN A 279 3.21 -0.50 -3.76
CA GLN A 279 1.89 -0.97 -3.33
C GLN A 279 1.75 -0.99 -1.80
N TYR A 280 2.77 -1.47 -1.08
CA TYR A 280 2.77 -1.49 0.37
C TYR A 280 2.63 -0.05 0.91
N CYS A 281 3.44 0.89 0.43
CA CYS A 281 3.37 2.29 0.85
C CYS A 281 1.98 2.90 0.56
N ALA A 282 1.40 2.60 -0.60
CA ALA A 282 0.10 3.11 -0.98
C ALA A 282 -1.02 2.64 -0.06
N ILE A 283 -0.97 1.38 0.39
CA ILE A 283 -1.95 0.81 1.29
C ILE A 283 -1.70 1.32 2.73
N GLU A 284 -0.47 1.28 3.23
CA GLU A 284 -0.10 1.77 4.56
C GLU A 284 -0.57 3.21 4.77
N PHE A 285 -0.18 4.11 3.87
CA PHE A 285 -0.55 5.52 3.94
C PHE A 285 -1.97 5.84 3.46
N SER A 286 -2.77 4.81 3.16
CA SER A 286 -4.23 4.95 2.97
C SER A 286 -5.05 4.61 4.20
N GLY A 287 -4.42 4.06 5.24
CA GLY A 287 -5.08 3.78 6.51
C GLY A 287 -5.65 5.05 7.16
N GLU A 288 -6.76 4.91 7.86
CA GLU A 288 -7.48 6.03 8.50
C GLU A 288 -6.64 6.76 9.55
N GLU A 289 -5.60 6.11 10.08
CA GLU A 289 -4.66 6.70 11.05
C GLU A 289 -3.74 7.76 10.45
N TRP A 290 -3.50 7.71 9.14
CA TRP A 290 -2.51 8.56 8.47
C TRP A 290 -3.15 9.77 7.81
N GLU A 291 -2.62 10.96 8.10
CA GLU A 291 -2.99 12.22 7.47
C GLU A 291 -1.89 12.71 6.53
N GLY A 292 -2.25 13.06 5.30
CA GLY A 292 -1.33 13.57 4.29
C GLY A 292 -1.07 15.07 4.45
N ILE A 293 0.20 15.47 4.49
CA ILE A 293 0.65 16.86 4.57
C ILE A 293 1.45 17.20 3.32
N VAL A 294 1.09 18.31 2.68
CA VAL A 294 1.83 18.87 1.55
C VAL A 294 2.56 20.14 2.02
N THR A 295 3.86 20.21 1.77
CA THR A 295 4.64 21.43 2.01
C THR A 295 4.76 22.25 0.73
N ASP A 296 4.32 23.50 0.77
CA ASP A 296 4.31 24.44 -0.37
C ASP A 296 5.72 24.93 -0.75
N GLU A 297 6.76 24.63 0.03
CA GLU A 297 8.13 25.08 -0.27
C GLU A 297 8.74 24.40 -1.51
N ASN A 298 8.05 23.42 -2.11
CA ASN A 298 8.40 22.78 -3.38
C ASN A 298 7.48 23.24 -4.54
N GLU A 299 7.24 24.56 -4.67
CA GLU A 299 6.60 25.15 -5.87
C GLU A 299 7.38 24.89 -7.18
N GLY A 300 8.57 24.30 -7.08
CA GLY A 300 9.31 23.68 -8.19
C GLY A 300 8.81 22.27 -8.49
N GLU A 301 7.78 22.19 -9.32
CA GLU A 301 7.29 21.02 -10.04
C GLU A 301 6.89 19.75 -9.25
N GLN A 302 7.40 19.31 -8.10
CA GLN A 302 6.84 18.13 -7.40
C GLN A 302 6.78 18.31 -5.87
N PRO A 303 5.60 18.55 -5.27
CA PRO A 303 5.49 18.64 -3.82
C PRO A 303 5.86 17.32 -3.15
N THR A 304 6.65 17.37 -2.07
CA THR A 304 6.89 16.21 -1.22
C THR A 304 5.66 15.94 -0.37
N LEU A 305 5.17 14.71 -0.39
CA LEU A 305 4.05 14.28 0.43
C LEU A 305 4.57 13.62 1.70
N PHE A 306 4.16 14.17 2.85
CA PHE A 306 4.42 13.62 4.17
C PHE A 306 3.16 12.98 4.72
N PHE A 307 3.31 11.96 5.56
CA PHE A 307 2.20 11.30 6.24
C PHE A 307 2.45 11.37 7.73
N VAL A 308 1.48 11.85 8.49
CA VAL A 308 1.57 11.95 9.95
C VAL A 308 0.49 11.09 10.60
N LYS A 309 0.82 10.51 11.74
CA LYS A 309 -0.16 9.91 12.65
C LYS A 309 0.22 10.10 14.10
N THR A 310 -0.75 10.08 14.98
CA THR A 310 -0.53 10.05 16.42
C THR A 310 -0.08 8.64 16.83
N VAL A 311 0.88 8.55 17.75
CA VAL A 311 1.31 7.28 18.34
C VAL A 311 0.56 7.10 19.65
N GLU A 312 -0.34 6.13 19.72
CA GLU A 312 -0.92 5.71 20.99
C GLU A 312 0.19 5.12 21.86
N GLN A 313 0.34 5.63 23.09
CA GLN A 313 1.26 5.05 24.06
C GLN A 313 0.65 3.73 24.55
N TYR A 314 1.32 2.61 24.23
CA TYR A 314 1.15 1.35 24.94
C TYR A 314 1.95 1.38 26.25
#